data_AF-A0A932YHF4-F1
#
_entry.id   AF-A0A932YHF4-F1
#
_cell.length_a   1.000
_cell.length_b   1.000
_cell.length_c   1.000
_cell.angle_alpha   90.00
_cell.angle_beta   90.00
_cell.angle_gamma   90.00
#
_symmetry.space_group_name_H-M   'P 1'
#
loop_
_entity.id
_entity.type
_entity.pdbx_description
1 polymer ?
#
loop_
_entity_poly.entity_id
_entity_poly.type
_entity_poly.pdbx_seq_one_letter_code
_entity_poly.pdbx_strand_id
1 'polypeptide(L)'
;MNPEDKAIIYLDQNFISDISKLSLEDKKNRVKPILQKVFDAIKIGVDEEKFLSPDGWIHAIETAAESNPTLKDAIQSYQGYLGQTSLNPPWEIKNSQFVNALLAYLKIKQDEREMWRSAFRENPNRRMENFKIDVCFPDFGLGSMDKGTAEALQKIRDSGVDEKKQYQAEIEATRKHYKTLLRTDYTWVLRKHNIVIGKTEEFIDSREFTQIPNIDIFCQLWSRSLSDKARKRGVEGDYNDIEFLSVYMPYCDVIATDNYMKTILQSLKFDEKYHCRLFSMKEDDLNGMVAFLEKERNRRQPANRSLFSVLAVMANEKPAYSIRFLQKLNLAQGKFLGTGKYWDKEVYVGVFLLYTQKGEIELPKSEEVLEHGPRAFTLDQWAEFLVFGHGFKKIYNLDQKPVEEIVREIPAHLRGPATAILSDDSNFDDDMREHDSYLFYDIEEAVENKLEQTKKYKVRIVYP
;
A
#
# COMPACT_ATOMS: atom_id res chain seq x y z
N MET A 1 -18.36 -4.41 1.85
CA MET A 1 -17.10 -4.01 2.48
C MET A 1 -17.39 -2.96 3.55
N ASN A 2 -16.74 -3.01 4.70
CA ASN A 2 -16.96 -2.04 5.76
C ASN A 2 -16.54 -0.64 5.23
N PRO A 3 -17.35 0.42 5.35
CA PRO A 3 -16.93 1.78 4.96
C PRO A 3 -15.70 2.30 5.71
N GLU A 4 -15.28 1.63 6.79
CA GLU A 4 -14.07 1.90 7.57
C GLU A 4 -12.84 1.15 7.03
N ASP A 5 -12.99 0.18 6.13
CA ASP A 5 -11.85 -0.48 5.49
C ASP A 5 -11.27 0.38 4.36
N LYS A 6 -9.95 0.32 4.16
CA LYS A 6 -9.32 0.91 2.98
C LYS A 6 -9.78 0.20 1.71
N ALA A 7 -9.97 0.95 0.62
CA ALA A 7 -10.13 0.32 -0.69
C ALA A 7 -8.77 -0.18 -1.18
N ILE A 8 -8.69 -1.45 -1.59
CA ILE A 8 -7.46 -2.07 -2.08
C ILE A 8 -7.38 -1.89 -3.60
N ILE A 9 -6.37 -1.13 -4.05
CA ILE A 9 -6.17 -0.76 -5.46
C ILE A 9 -4.86 -1.36 -5.95
N TYR A 10 -4.94 -2.47 -6.67
CA TYR A 10 -3.78 -3.06 -7.31
C TYR A 10 -3.53 -2.42 -8.68
N LEU A 11 -2.32 -1.90 -8.86
CA LEU A 11 -1.83 -1.38 -10.13
C LEU A 11 -0.82 -2.38 -10.69
N ASP A 12 -1.01 -2.83 -11.93
CA ASP A 12 0.03 -3.60 -12.60
C ASP A 12 1.33 -2.78 -12.74
N GLN A 13 2.44 -3.43 -13.07
CA GLN A 13 3.71 -2.75 -13.23
C GLN A 13 3.69 -1.75 -14.39
N ASN A 14 2.96 -2.00 -15.47
CA ASN A 14 2.86 -1.09 -16.62
C ASN A 14 2.23 0.24 -16.21
N PHE A 15 1.21 0.22 -15.35
CA PHE A 15 0.59 1.39 -14.74
C PHE A 15 1.58 2.19 -13.92
N ILE A 16 2.29 1.54 -13.01
CA ILE A 16 3.30 2.22 -12.21
C ILE A 16 4.42 2.78 -13.10
N SER A 17 4.90 2.02 -14.07
CA SER A 17 5.95 2.44 -15.01
C SER A 17 5.54 3.68 -15.80
N ASP A 18 4.33 3.69 -16.37
CA ASP A 18 3.84 4.82 -17.15
C ASP A 18 3.53 6.05 -16.29
N ILE A 19 3.03 5.87 -15.06
CA ILE A 19 2.91 6.96 -14.09
C ILE A 19 4.29 7.54 -13.78
N SER A 20 5.29 6.68 -13.54
CA SER A 20 6.65 7.11 -13.18
C SER A 20 7.32 7.89 -14.31
N LYS A 21 7.05 7.55 -15.57
CA LYS A 21 7.54 8.29 -16.76
C LYS A 21 7.04 9.74 -16.82
N LEU A 22 5.94 10.09 -16.15
CA LEU A 22 5.46 11.49 -16.08
C LEU A 22 6.43 12.41 -15.34
N SER A 23 7.24 11.86 -14.43
CA SER A 23 8.27 12.60 -13.68
C SER A 23 9.57 12.83 -14.46
N LEU A 24 9.69 12.26 -15.67
CA LEU A 24 10.92 12.26 -16.47
C LEU A 24 10.73 13.08 -17.74
N GLU A 25 11.50 14.17 -17.89
CA GLU A 25 11.32 15.14 -18.99
C GLU A 25 11.41 14.50 -20.38
N ASP A 26 12.31 13.52 -20.57
CA ASP A 26 12.51 12.82 -21.85
C ASP A 26 11.40 11.80 -22.19
N LYS A 27 10.58 11.42 -21.20
CA LYS A 27 9.54 10.38 -21.35
C LYS A 27 8.13 10.89 -21.13
N LYS A 28 7.93 12.02 -20.46
CA LYS A 28 6.63 12.58 -20.08
C LYS A 28 5.68 12.73 -21.27
N ASN A 29 6.18 13.14 -22.43
CA ASN A 29 5.37 13.32 -23.64
C ASN A 29 4.96 12.00 -24.33
N ARG A 30 5.45 10.84 -23.85
CA ARG A 30 5.14 9.51 -24.41
C ARG A 30 4.03 8.78 -23.65
N VAL A 31 3.57 9.33 -22.53
CA VAL A 31 2.55 8.75 -21.67
C VAL A 31 1.34 9.67 -21.58
N LYS A 32 0.19 9.09 -21.26
CA LYS A 32 -1.07 9.85 -21.24
C LYS A 32 -1.12 10.79 -20.03
N PRO A 33 -1.38 12.10 -20.20
CA PRO A 33 -1.44 13.04 -19.09
C PRO A 33 -2.49 12.67 -18.01
N ILE A 34 -3.57 11.98 -18.39
CA ILE A 34 -4.61 11.53 -17.46
C ILE A 34 -4.10 10.59 -16.36
N LEU A 35 -2.98 9.89 -16.59
CA LEU A 35 -2.34 9.04 -15.59
C LEU A 35 -1.89 9.83 -14.37
N GLN A 36 -1.55 11.12 -14.53
CA GLN A 36 -1.24 11.99 -13.39
C GLN A 36 -2.45 12.12 -12.48
N LYS A 37 -3.64 12.35 -13.04
CA LYS A 37 -4.88 12.46 -12.27
C LYS A 37 -5.24 11.16 -11.56
N VAL A 38 -5.02 10.01 -12.21
CA VAL A 38 -5.20 8.70 -11.57
C VAL A 38 -4.26 8.57 -10.37
N PHE A 39 -2.97 8.86 -10.55
CA PHE A 39 -2.00 8.82 -9.47
C PHE A 39 -2.38 9.76 -8.33
N ASP A 40 -2.73 11.01 -8.62
CA ASP A 40 -3.11 12.00 -7.61
C ASP A 40 -4.35 11.56 -6.82
N ALA A 41 -5.36 11.02 -7.50
CA ALA A 41 -6.56 10.51 -6.83
C ALA A 41 -6.25 9.35 -5.87
N ILE A 42 -5.39 8.40 -6.29
CA ILE A 42 -4.93 7.30 -5.42
C ILE A 42 -4.11 7.85 -4.27
N LYS A 43 -3.14 8.72 -4.56
CA LYS A 43 -2.24 9.35 -3.59
C LYS A 43 -3.02 10.06 -2.50
N ILE A 44 -3.99 10.91 -2.86
CA ILE A 44 -4.82 11.64 -1.89
C ILE A 44 -5.61 10.65 -1.05
N GLY A 45 -6.23 9.62 -1.65
CA GLY A 45 -6.97 8.63 -0.86
C GLY A 45 -6.09 7.77 0.05
N VAL A 46 -4.84 7.49 -0.34
CA VAL A 46 -3.82 6.86 0.51
C VAL A 46 -3.43 7.78 1.66
N ASP A 47 -3.17 9.04 1.37
CA ASP A 47 -2.85 10.06 2.37
C ASP A 47 -4.02 10.29 3.32
N GLU A 48 -5.27 10.12 2.86
CA GLU A 48 -6.51 10.16 3.63
C GLU A 48 -6.81 8.89 4.45
N GLU A 49 -5.93 7.89 4.43
CA GLU A 49 -6.14 6.59 5.07
C GLU A 49 -7.39 5.85 4.57
N LYS A 50 -7.86 6.16 3.35
CA LYS A 50 -9.06 5.56 2.72
C LYS A 50 -8.73 4.53 1.67
N PHE A 51 -7.55 4.62 1.06
CA PHE A 51 -7.07 3.69 0.04
C PHE A 51 -5.76 3.03 0.48
N LEU A 52 -5.52 1.85 -0.07
CA LEU A 52 -4.24 1.17 -0.06
C LEU A 52 -3.94 0.75 -1.50
N SER A 53 -2.73 1.05 -1.99
CA SER A 53 -2.24 0.47 -3.23
C SER A 53 -1.01 -0.36 -2.93
N PRO A 54 -1.17 -1.68 -2.68
CA PRO A 54 -0.09 -2.49 -2.16
C PRO A 54 1.02 -2.71 -3.19
N ASP A 55 2.24 -2.90 -2.73
CA ASP A 55 3.29 -3.47 -3.57
C ASP A 55 3.18 -5.01 -3.61
N GLY A 56 3.71 -5.60 -4.68
CA GLY A 56 3.68 -7.03 -4.90
C GLY A 56 5.03 -7.56 -5.35
N TRP A 57 5.18 -8.89 -5.27
CA TRP A 57 6.42 -9.56 -5.68
C TRP A 57 6.82 -9.26 -7.14
N ILE A 58 5.85 -9.15 -8.04
CA ILE A 58 6.10 -8.84 -9.45
C ILE A 58 6.67 -7.45 -9.66
N HIS A 59 6.21 -6.48 -8.86
CA HIS A 59 6.72 -5.12 -8.93
C HIS A 59 8.22 -5.11 -8.64
N ALA A 60 8.66 -5.89 -7.65
CA ALA A 60 10.07 -6.01 -7.32
C ALA A 60 10.88 -6.65 -8.46
N ILE A 61 10.37 -7.75 -9.05
CA ILE A 61 11.01 -8.44 -10.19
C ILE A 61 11.14 -7.53 -11.41
N GLU A 62 10.03 -6.95 -11.88
CA GLU A 62 10.02 -6.18 -13.11
C GLU A 62 10.79 -4.86 -12.95
N THR A 63 10.77 -4.26 -11.76
CA THR A 63 11.61 -3.11 -11.44
C THR A 63 13.09 -3.49 -11.37
N ALA A 64 13.43 -4.70 -10.91
CA ALA A 64 14.81 -5.17 -10.92
C ALA A 64 15.35 -5.32 -12.35
N ALA A 65 14.52 -5.83 -13.27
CA ALA A 65 14.81 -6.01 -14.69
C ALA A 65 14.84 -4.70 -15.51
N GLU A 66 14.36 -3.58 -14.97
CA GLU A 66 14.43 -2.28 -15.64
C GLU A 66 15.89 -1.83 -15.83
N SER A 67 16.31 -1.75 -17.09
CA SER A 67 17.67 -1.40 -17.50
C SER A 67 18.00 0.09 -17.37
N ASN A 68 17.00 0.98 -17.42
CA ASN A 68 17.20 2.42 -17.31
C ASN A 68 17.23 2.84 -15.83
N PRO A 69 18.39 3.26 -15.27
CA PRO A 69 18.50 3.55 -13.84
C PRO A 69 17.58 4.68 -13.38
N THR A 70 17.39 5.71 -14.20
CA THR A 70 16.53 6.86 -13.88
C THR A 70 15.06 6.45 -13.80
N LEU A 71 14.59 5.64 -14.75
CA LEU A 71 13.22 5.10 -14.72
C LEU A 71 13.03 4.12 -13.57
N LYS A 72 14.01 3.25 -13.31
CA LYS A 72 14.02 2.35 -12.16
C LYS A 72 13.88 3.11 -10.84
N ASP A 73 14.67 4.15 -10.63
CA ASP A 73 14.61 4.99 -9.44
C ASP A 73 13.25 5.71 -9.31
N ALA A 74 12.68 6.18 -10.44
CA ALA A 74 11.34 6.77 -10.46
C ALA A 74 10.25 5.74 -10.06
N ILE A 75 10.25 4.54 -10.67
CA ILE A 75 9.33 3.45 -10.33
C ILE A 75 9.39 3.12 -8.85
N GLN A 76 10.61 2.95 -8.32
CA GLN A 76 10.82 2.68 -6.90
C GLN A 76 10.33 3.82 -6.00
N SER A 77 10.38 5.07 -6.45
CA SER A 77 9.85 6.21 -5.70
C SER A 77 8.33 6.16 -5.61
N TYR A 78 7.65 5.94 -6.73
CA TYR A 78 6.19 5.87 -6.78
C TYR A 78 5.64 4.64 -6.05
N GLN A 79 6.28 3.47 -6.22
CA GLN A 79 5.92 2.25 -5.48
C GLN A 79 6.20 2.36 -3.99
N GLY A 80 7.35 2.91 -3.60
CA GLY A 80 7.67 3.11 -2.18
C GLY A 80 6.69 4.06 -1.49
N TYR A 81 6.14 5.03 -2.24
CA TYR A 81 5.11 5.93 -1.73
C TYR A 81 3.77 5.21 -1.50
N LEU A 82 3.28 4.52 -2.54
CA LEU A 82 1.95 3.91 -2.53
C LEU A 82 1.91 2.56 -1.80
N GLY A 83 2.86 1.69 -2.11
CA GLY A 83 2.98 0.31 -1.65
C GLY A 83 3.67 0.19 -0.31
N GLN A 84 3.11 0.79 0.74
CA GLN A 84 3.68 0.65 2.10
C GLN A 84 3.19 -0.60 2.83
N THR A 85 2.17 -1.27 2.30
CA THR A 85 1.75 -2.61 2.74
C THR A 85 1.93 -3.56 1.58
N SER A 86 2.49 -4.73 1.86
CA SER A 86 2.87 -5.69 0.83
C SER A 86 1.90 -6.85 0.72
N LEU A 87 1.63 -7.25 -0.52
CA LEU A 87 1.05 -8.55 -0.80
C LEU A 87 2.07 -9.66 -0.50
N ASN A 88 1.58 -10.79 0.00
CA ASN A 88 2.36 -12.00 0.08
C ASN A 88 2.77 -12.46 -1.34
N PRO A 89 3.91 -13.15 -1.48
CA PRO A 89 4.28 -13.73 -2.76
C PRO A 89 3.22 -14.73 -3.28
N PRO A 90 3.12 -14.94 -4.60
CA PRO A 90 2.07 -15.78 -5.17
C PRO A 90 1.99 -17.19 -4.59
N TRP A 91 3.12 -17.84 -4.33
CA TRP A 91 3.15 -19.19 -3.77
C TRP A 91 2.58 -19.25 -2.35
N GLU A 92 2.80 -18.23 -1.51
CA GLU A 92 2.24 -18.18 -0.15
C GLU A 92 0.73 -18.01 -0.16
N ILE A 93 0.22 -17.17 -1.07
CA ILE A 93 -1.23 -16.96 -1.21
C ILE A 93 -1.90 -18.22 -1.78
N LYS A 94 -1.34 -18.82 -2.84
CA LYS A 94 -1.82 -20.10 -3.41
C LYS A 94 -1.88 -21.19 -2.34
N ASN A 95 -0.81 -21.33 -1.55
CA ASN A 95 -0.75 -22.30 -0.45
C ASN A 95 -1.81 -22.00 0.61
N SER A 96 -1.97 -20.74 1.00
CA SER A 96 -2.97 -20.34 2.00
C SER A 96 -4.40 -20.62 1.52
N GLN A 97 -4.72 -20.29 0.26
CA GLN A 97 -6.01 -20.57 -0.34
C GLN A 97 -6.31 -22.07 -0.41
N PHE A 98 -5.35 -22.89 -0.85
CA PHE A 98 -5.49 -24.34 -0.91
C PHE A 98 -5.71 -24.95 0.48
N VAL A 99 -4.86 -24.58 1.45
CA VAL A 99 -4.96 -25.10 2.83
C VAL A 99 -6.28 -24.70 3.47
N ASN A 100 -6.73 -23.46 3.29
CA ASN A 100 -8.01 -23.00 3.83
C ASN A 100 -9.19 -23.77 3.23
N ALA A 101 -9.19 -23.98 1.92
CA ALA A 101 -10.24 -24.75 1.26
C ALA A 101 -10.24 -26.23 1.65
N LEU A 102 -9.07 -26.85 1.80
CA LEU A 102 -8.94 -28.23 2.28
C LEU A 102 -9.48 -28.38 3.71
N LEU A 103 -9.08 -27.48 4.62
CA LEU A 103 -9.53 -27.52 6.00
C LEU A 103 -11.04 -27.29 6.11
N ALA A 104 -11.59 -26.37 5.31
CA ALA A 104 -13.03 -26.16 5.20
C ALA A 104 -13.77 -27.40 4.68
N TYR A 105 -13.26 -28.04 3.61
CA TYR A 105 -13.83 -29.27 3.05
C TYR A 105 -13.89 -30.40 4.08
N LEU A 106 -12.85 -30.54 4.90
CA LEU A 106 -12.77 -31.53 5.97
C LEU A 106 -13.46 -31.10 7.28
N LYS A 107 -14.09 -29.92 7.30
CA LYS A 107 -14.75 -29.33 8.48
C LYS A 107 -13.82 -29.21 9.70
N ILE A 108 -12.53 -28.98 9.45
CA ILE A 108 -11.54 -28.74 10.50
C ILE A 108 -11.61 -27.26 10.85
N LYS A 109 -11.96 -26.97 12.12
CA LYS A 109 -12.03 -25.60 12.61
C LYS A 109 -10.66 -24.94 12.51
N GLN A 110 -10.60 -23.80 11.84
CA GLN A 110 -9.43 -22.94 11.84
C GLN A 110 -9.52 -21.98 13.01
N ASP A 111 -8.38 -21.63 13.60
CA ASP A 111 -8.30 -20.39 14.36
C ASP A 111 -8.70 -19.28 13.39
N GLU A 112 -9.59 -18.39 13.80
CA GLU A 112 -9.95 -17.17 13.08
C GLU A 112 -8.74 -16.23 13.05
N ARG A 113 -7.64 -16.67 12.43
CA ARG A 113 -6.59 -15.76 11.99
C ARG A 113 -7.24 -14.81 11.02
N GLU A 114 -6.89 -13.54 11.15
CA GLU A 114 -7.44 -12.50 10.32
C GLU A 114 -7.25 -12.86 8.85
N MET A 115 -8.36 -13.01 8.11
CA MET A 115 -8.36 -13.57 6.75
C MET A 115 -7.43 -12.82 5.80
N TRP A 116 -7.15 -11.54 6.08
CA TRP A 116 -6.23 -10.70 5.32
C TRP A 116 -4.81 -11.28 5.27
N ARG A 117 -4.37 -12.04 6.29
CA ARG A 117 -3.03 -12.68 6.32
C ARG A 117 -2.83 -13.71 5.22
N SER A 118 -3.91 -14.17 4.58
CA SER A 118 -3.83 -15.04 3.41
C SER A 118 -3.20 -14.31 2.22
N ALA A 119 -3.33 -12.98 2.14
CA ALA A 119 -2.93 -12.18 0.99
C ALA A 119 -1.93 -11.07 1.31
N PHE A 120 -1.88 -10.57 2.54
CA PHE A 120 -1.02 -9.46 2.94
C PHE A 120 -0.03 -9.88 4.02
N ARG A 121 1.17 -9.29 3.96
CA ARG A 121 2.21 -9.44 4.98
C ARG A 121 1.87 -8.68 6.25
N GLU A 122 1.34 -7.47 6.08
CA GLU A 122 0.86 -6.61 7.14
C GLU A 122 -0.65 -6.36 7.03
N ASN A 123 -1.28 -5.88 8.12
CA ASN A 123 -2.70 -5.57 8.10
C ASN A 123 -2.97 -4.51 7.00
N PRO A 124 -3.86 -4.76 6.02
CA PRO A 124 -4.13 -3.82 4.93
C PRO A 124 -4.73 -2.50 5.42
N ASN A 125 -5.38 -2.50 6.59
CA ASN A 125 -5.90 -1.30 7.23
C ASN A 125 -4.89 -0.64 8.18
N ARG A 126 -3.66 -1.14 8.32
CA ARG A 126 -2.64 -0.46 9.13
C ARG A 126 -2.41 0.97 8.64
N ARG A 127 -2.04 1.88 9.53
CA ARG A 127 -1.73 3.25 9.17
C ARG A 127 -0.56 3.33 8.17
N MET A 128 -0.67 4.23 7.20
CA MET A 128 0.43 4.51 6.27
C MET A 128 1.53 5.28 7.03
N GLU A 129 2.76 4.82 6.88
CA GLU A 129 3.95 5.44 7.44
C GLU A 129 4.33 6.71 6.64
N ASN A 130 4.88 7.70 7.34
CA ASN A 130 5.40 8.92 6.70
C ASN A 130 6.72 8.67 5.94
N PHE A 131 7.40 7.55 6.26
CA PHE A 131 8.68 7.15 5.69
C PHE A 131 8.67 5.63 5.48
N LYS A 132 9.04 5.16 4.28
CA LYS A 132 9.30 3.74 4.00
C LYS A 132 10.79 3.54 3.71
N ILE A 133 11.40 2.55 4.34
CA ILE A 133 12.76 2.10 4.01
C ILE A 133 12.63 0.90 3.07
N ASP A 134 13.00 1.09 1.81
CA ASP A 134 13.02 0.01 0.83
C ASP A 134 14.41 -0.65 0.79
N VAL A 135 14.43 -1.97 0.81
CA VAL A 135 15.62 -2.77 0.52
C VAL A 135 15.52 -3.26 -0.93
N CYS A 136 16.49 -2.86 -1.76
CA CYS A 136 16.53 -3.29 -3.16
C CYS A 136 17.04 -4.72 -3.26
N PHE A 137 16.24 -5.61 -3.87
CA PHE A 137 16.70 -6.94 -4.22
C PHE A 137 17.45 -6.91 -5.57
N PRO A 138 18.55 -7.69 -5.72
CA PRO A 138 19.17 -7.89 -7.02
C PRO A 138 18.21 -8.64 -7.96
N ASP A 139 18.42 -8.49 -9.26
CA ASP A 139 17.71 -9.30 -10.25
C ASP A 139 18.12 -10.77 -10.06
N PHE A 140 17.16 -11.60 -9.65
CA PHE A 140 17.35 -13.03 -9.44
C PHE A 140 17.05 -13.86 -10.71
N GLY A 141 16.75 -13.23 -11.85
CA GLY A 141 16.30 -13.94 -13.05
C GLY A 141 14.96 -14.66 -12.85
N LEU A 142 14.17 -14.21 -11.87
CA LEU A 142 12.86 -14.79 -11.56
C LEU A 142 11.82 -14.17 -12.50
N GLY A 143 10.99 -15.00 -13.14
CA GLY A 143 9.81 -14.52 -13.87
C GLY A 143 9.84 -14.66 -15.40
N SER A 144 10.84 -15.33 -15.98
CA SER A 144 10.74 -15.79 -17.37
C SER A 144 10.27 -17.25 -17.42
N MET A 145 9.33 -17.51 -18.32
CA MET A 145 8.91 -18.87 -18.61
C MET A 145 10.04 -19.58 -19.35
N ASP A 146 10.30 -20.85 -19.01
CA ASP A 146 11.22 -21.66 -19.82
C ASP A 146 10.79 -21.66 -21.30
N LYS A 147 11.74 -21.43 -22.20
CA LYS A 147 11.48 -21.27 -23.63
C LYS A 147 10.73 -22.47 -24.22
N GLY A 148 11.05 -23.69 -23.78
CA GLY A 148 10.36 -24.90 -24.24
C GLY A 148 8.90 -24.92 -23.81
N THR A 149 8.59 -24.42 -22.62
CA THR A 149 7.21 -24.26 -22.14
C THR A 149 6.45 -23.21 -22.95
N ALA A 150 7.06 -22.04 -23.19
CA ALA A 150 6.44 -20.98 -23.99
C ALA A 150 6.11 -21.45 -25.42
N GLU A 151 7.04 -22.16 -26.06
CA GLU A 151 6.82 -22.74 -27.40
C GLU A 151 5.72 -23.80 -27.40
N ALA A 152 5.63 -24.64 -26.36
CA ALA A 152 4.58 -25.64 -26.24
C ALA A 152 3.19 -25.00 -26.08
N LEU A 153 3.07 -23.97 -25.24
CA LEU A 153 1.80 -23.25 -25.07
C LEU A 153 1.41 -22.48 -26.33
N GLN A 154 2.37 -21.89 -27.04
CA GLN A 154 2.10 -21.22 -28.31
C GLN A 154 1.56 -22.21 -29.36
N LYS A 155 2.11 -23.43 -29.43
CA LYS A 155 1.58 -24.49 -30.31
C LYS A 155 0.14 -24.87 -29.96
N ILE A 156 -0.20 -24.92 -28.68
CA ILE A 156 -1.59 -25.16 -28.23
C ILE A 156 -2.49 -24.03 -28.74
N ARG A 157 -2.08 -22.77 -28.58
CA ARG A 157 -2.85 -21.61 -29.06
C ARG A 157 -3.04 -21.65 -30.58
N ASP A 158 -1.96 -21.88 -31.33
CA ASP A 158 -1.99 -21.92 -32.78
C ASP A 158 -2.88 -23.05 -33.32
N SER A 159 -3.00 -24.15 -32.58
CA SER A 159 -3.90 -25.26 -32.93
C SER A 159 -5.38 -24.84 -32.99
N GLY A 160 -5.77 -23.81 -32.23
CA GLY A 160 -7.18 -23.44 -32.09
C GLY A 160 -7.96 -24.32 -31.17
N VAL A 161 -7.34 -24.67 -30.05
CA VAL A 161 -7.99 -25.47 -29.04
C VAL A 161 -9.31 -24.83 -28.61
N ASP A 162 -10.34 -25.66 -28.49
CA ASP A 162 -11.62 -25.23 -27.93
C ASP A 162 -11.45 -24.84 -26.47
N GLU A 163 -12.03 -23.71 -26.07
CA GLU A 163 -11.88 -23.16 -24.72
C GLU A 163 -12.33 -24.14 -23.63
N LYS A 164 -13.45 -24.85 -23.83
CA LYS A 164 -13.97 -25.79 -22.82
C LYS A 164 -13.05 -27.01 -22.70
N LYS A 165 -12.55 -27.52 -23.82
CA LYS A 165 -11.57 -28.62 -23.80
C LYS A 165 -10.27 -28.19 -23.12
N GLN A 166 -9.78 -26.98 -23.42
CA GLN A 166 -8.57 -26.47 -22.78
C GLN A 166 -8.79 -26.29 -21.28
N TYR A 167 -9.93 -25.75 -20.86
CA TYR A 167 -10.25 -25.60 -19.43
C TYR A 167 -10.19 -26.94 -18.67
N GLN A 168 -10.74 -28.02 -19.24
CA GLN A 168 -10.64 -29.34 -18.61
C GLN A 168 -9.19 -29.82 -18.54
N ALA A 169 -8.39 -29.62 -19.60
CA ALA A 169 -6.98 -29.96 -19.60
C ALA A 169 -6.19 -29.19 -18.52
N GLU A 170 -6.46 -27.89 -18.34
CA GLU A 170 -5.83 -27.08 -17.29
C GLU A 170 -6.20 -27.54 -15.88
N ILE A 171 -7.47 -27.91 -15.65
CA ILE A 171 -7.92 -28.45 -14.37
C ILE A 171 -7.25 -29.81 -14.07
N GLU A 172 -7.19 -30.71 -15.06
CA GLU A 172 -6.53 -32.01 -14.91
C GLU A 172 -5.03 -31.86 -14.62
N ALA A 173 -4.35 -30.98 -15.35
CA ALA A 173 -2.95 -30.66 -15.11
C ALA A 173 -2.74 -30.08 -13.71
N THR A 174 -3.60 -29.16 -13.28
CA THR A 174 -3.55 -28.55 -11.95
C THR A 174 -3.79 -29.58 -10.85
N ARG A 175 -4.77 -30.48 -11.00
CA ARG A 175 -5.00 -31.59 -10.05
C ARG A 175 -3.77 -32.47 -9.93
N LYS A 176 -3.17 -32.86 -11.05
CA LYS A 176 -1.94 -33.68 -11.07
C LYS A 176 -0.78 -32.97 -10.36
N HIS A 177 -0.62 -31.67 -10.58
CA HIS A 177 0.40 -30.87 -9.92
C HIS A 177 0.19 -30.85 -8.40
N TYR A 178 -1.02 -30.51 -7.92
CA TYR A 178 -1.30 -30.46 -6.48
C TYR A 178 -1.15 -31.83 -5.81
N LYS A 179 -1.53 -32.94 -6.47
CA LYS A 179 -1.26 -34.30 -5.97
C LYS A 179 0.24 -34.59 -5.80
N THR A 180 1.09 -33.99 -6.62
CA THR A 180 2.54 -34.07 -6.45
C THR A 180 2.99 -33.27 -5.22
N LEU A 181 2.51 -32.03 -5.08
CA LEU A 181 2.79 -31.15 -3.93
C LEU A 181 2.37 -31.75 -2.59
N LEU A 182 1.35 -32.62 -2.55
CA LEU A 182 0.94 -33.30 -1.31
C LEU A 182 2.07 -34.09 -0.66
N ARG A 183 2.96 -34.66 -1.47
CA ARG A 183 4.05 -35.54 -1.02
C ARG A 183 5.32 -34.77 -0.67
N THR A 184 5.39 -33.49 -1.03
CA THR A 184 6.52 -32.63 -0.76
C THR A 184 6.08 -31.49 0.15
N ASP A 185 5.46 -30.46 -0.43
CA ASP A 185 5.29 -29.13 0.12
C ASP A 185 4.21 -29.10 1.21
N TYR A 186 3.17 -29.92 1.07
CA TYR A 186 2.06 -29.95 2.04
C TYR A 186 2.22 -31.02 3.13
N THR A 187 3.29 -31.81 3.13
CA THR A 187 3.50 -32.90 4.11
C THR A 187 3.39 -32.40 5.55
N TRP A 188 3.95 -31.23 5.86
CA TRP A 188 3.88 -30.65 7.19
C TRP A 188 2.45 -30.27 7.59
N VAL A 189 1.68 -29.64 6.70
CA VAL A 189 0.28 -29.23 6.98
C VAL A 189 -0.58 -30.46 7.23
N LEU A 190 -0.44 -31.49 6.40
CA LEU A 190 -1.19 -32.74 6.54
C LEU A 190 -0.90 -33.42 7.90
N ARG A 191 0.38 -33.48 8.30
CA ARG A 191 0.77 -34.01 9.62
C ARG A 191 0.23 -33.16 10.77
N LYS A 192 0.34 -31.83 10.69
CA LYS A 192 -0.12 -30.90 11.72
C LYS A 192 -1.62 -31.07 12.03
N HIS A 193 -2.43 -31.31 11.00
CA HIS A 193 -3.88 -31.47 11.14
C HIS A 193 -4.35 -32.93 11.13
N ASN A 194 -3.42 -33.90 11.18
CA ASN A 194 -3.70 -35.34 11.13
C ASN A 194 -4.57 -35.75 9.92
N ILE A 195 -4.31 -35.15 8.75
CA ILE A 195 -5.04 -35.41 7.50
C ILE A 195 -4.30 -36.50 6.72
N VAL A 196 -5.03 -37.56 6.35
CA VAL A 196 -4.51 -38.64 5.51
C VAL A 196 -4.47 -38.21 4.05
N ILE A 197 -3.39 -38.53 3.33
CA ILE A 197 -3.18 -38.16 1.92
C ILE A 197 -4.39 -38.51 1.04
N GLY A 198 -4.98 -39.69 1.22
CA GLY A 198 -6.15 -40.12 0.44
C GLY A 198 -7.35 -39.16 0.56
N LYS A 199 -7.58 -38.57 1.74
CA LYS A 199 -8.65 -37.56 1.93
C LYS A 199 -8.33 -36.25 1.22
N THR A 200 -7.05 -35.89 1.14
CA THR A 200 -6.63 -34.72 0.37
C THR A 200 -6.70 -34.98 -1.14
N GLU A 201 -6.42 -36.20 -1.61
CA GLU A 201 -6.61 -36.58 -3.01
C GLU A 201 -8.10 -36.57 -3.40
N GLU A 202 -8.99 -37.06 -2.52
CA GLU A 202 -10.46 -36.94 -2.68
C GLU A 202 -10.89 -35.46 -2.83
N PHE A 203 -10.32 -34.56 -2.02
CA PHE A 203 -10.57 -33.12 -2.14
C PHE A 203 -10.08 -32.56 -3.48
N ILE A 204 -8.86 -32.89 -3.92
CA ILE A 204 -8.32 -32.41 -5.20
C ILE A 204 -9.20 -32.85 -6.39
N ASP A 205 -9.76 -34.05 -6.31
CA ASP A 205 -10.67 -34.58 -7.34
C ASP A 205 -12.10 -34.00 -7.25
N SER A 206 -12.42 -33.27 -6.18
CA SER A 206 -13.74 -32.71 -5.94
C SER A 206 -14.00 -31.43 -6.73
N ARG A 207 -15.24 -30.91 -6.62
CA ARG A 207 -15.65 -29.62 -7.20
C ARG A 207 -15.14 -28.44 -6.37
N GLU A 208 -15.03 -28.61 -5.06
CA GLU A 208 -14.56 -27.57 -4.13
C GLU A 208 -13.11 -27.16 -4.45
N PHE A 209 -12.25 -28.09 -4.88
CA PHE A 209 -10.90 -27.76 -5.34
C PHE A 209 -10.90 -26.80 -6.54
N THR A 210 -11.80 -27.01 -7.51
CA THR A 210 -11.89 -26.13 -8.68
C THR A 210 -12.53 -24.77 -8.36
N GLN A 211 -13.05 -24.59 -7.14
CA GLN A 211 -13.62 -23.33 -6.66
C GLN A 211 -12.61 -22.49 -5.86
N ILE A 212 -11.42 -23.03 -5.57
CA ILE A 212 -10.35 -22.26 -4.94
C ILE A 212 -10.03 -21.07 -5.87
N PRO A 213 -10.01 -19.82 -5.36
CA PRO A 213 -9.95 -18.64 -6.21
C PRO A 213 -8.79 -18.65 -7.21
N ASN A 214 -7.56 -18.95 -6.78
CA ASN A 214 -6.42 -19.00 -7.69
C ASN A 214 -6.57 -20.08 -8.76
N ILE A 215 -7.10 -21.26 -8.41
CA ILE A 215 -7.25 -22.37 -9.37
C ILE A 215 -8.31 -22.02 -10.40
N ASP A 216 -9.45 -21.52 -9.94
CA ASP A 216 -10.55 -21.13 -10.81
C ASP A 216 -10.15 -20.04 -11.80
N ILE A 217 -9.56 -18.94 -11.29
CA ILE A 217 -9.14 -17.82 -12.14
C ILE A 217 -8.02 -18.26 -13.08
N PHE A 218 -7.00 -18.94 -12.57
CA PHE A 218 -5.84 -19.37 -13.37
C PHE A 218 -6.27 -20.27 -14.53
N CYS A 219 -7.05 -21.33 -14.26
CA CYS A 219 -7.46 -22.28 -15.29
C CYS A 219 -8.37 -21.62 -16.34
N GLN A 220 -9.31 -20.76 -15.95
CA GLN A 220 -10.19 -20.07 -16.90
C GLN A 220 -9.45 -19.01 -17.72
N LEU A 221 -8.52 -18.27 -17.12
CA LEU A 221 -7.68 -17.31 -17.84
C LEU A 221 -6.81 -18.00 -18.88
N TRP A 222 -6.12 -19.09 -18.49
CA TRP A 222 -5.31 -19.87 -19.43
C TRP A 222 -6.15 -20.46 -20.56
N SER A 223 -7.29 -21.08 -20.24
CA SER A 223 -8.15 -21.66 -21.27
C SER A 223 -8.64 -20.62 -22.27
N ARG A 224 -9.06 -19.44 -21.79
CA ARG A 224 -9.51 -18.34 -22.64
C ARG A 224 -8.37 -17.78 -23.48
N SER A 225 -7.22 -17.50 -22.86
CA SER A 225 -6.04 -16.95 -23.53
C SER A 225 -5.46 -17.90 -24.59
N LEU A 226 -5.43 -19.20 -24.34
CA LEU A 226 -4.95 -20.19 -25.31
C LEU A 226 -5.96 -20.46 -26.43
N SER A 227 -7.26 -20.31 -26.18
CA SER A 227 -8.27 -20.44 -27.24
C SER A 227 -8.32 -19.24 -28.20
N ASP A 228 -7.75 -18.10 -27.81
CA ASP A 228 -7.80 -16.87 -28.60
C ASP A 228 -6.69 -16.78 -29.66
N LYS A 229 -7.02 -17.22 -30.89
CA LYS A 229 -6.14 -17.08 -32.06
C LYS A 229 -5.87 -15.64 -32.50
N ALA A 230 -6.71 -14.69 -32.13
CA ALA A 230 -6.55 -13.30 -32.53
C ALA A 230 -5.46 -12.59 -31.72
N ARG A 231 -5.05 -13.17 -30.57
CA ARG A 231 -3.95 -12.66 -29.73
C ARG A 231 -2.62 -12.82 -30.46
N LYS A 232 -2.13 -11.71 -31.03
CA LYS A 232 -0.83 -11.65 -31.73
C LYS A 232 0.40 -11.65 -30.81
N ARG A 233 0.22 -11.38 -29.52
CA ARG A 233 1.31 -11.33 -28.53
C ARG A 233 1.67 -12.75 -28.11
N GLY A 234 2.96 -13.02 -27.89
CA GLY A 234 3.43 -14.33 -27.43
C GLY A 234 2.88 -14.69 -26.05
N VAL A 235 2.67 -15.99 -25.81
CA VAL A 235 2.13 -16.53 -24.57
C VAL A 235 2.93 -16.13 -23.32
N GLU A 236 4.25 -15.98 -23.44
CA GLU A 236 5.12 -15.61 -22.33
C GLU A 236 4.70 -14.28 -21.66
N GLY A 237 4.30 -13.29 -22.46
CA GLY A 237 3.84 -12.01 -21.92
C GLY A 237 2.52 -12.10 -21.15
N ASP A 238 1.69 -13.10 -21.45
CA ASP A 238 0.42 -13.32 -20.75
C ASP A 238 0.62 -14.11 -19.44
N TYR A 239 1.74 -14.84 -19.29
CA TYR A 239 1.94 -15.75 -18.15
C TYR A 239 2.00 -15.01 -16.81
N ASN A 240 2.84 -13.98 -16.71
CA ASN A 240 2.98 -13.21 -15.47
C ASN A 240 1.63 -12.58 -15.11
N ASP A 241 0.98 -11.91 -16.07
CA ASP A 241 -0.33 -11.29 -15.85
C ASP A 241 -1.36 -12.31 -15.33
N ILE A 242 -1.48 -13.48 -15.96
CA ILE A 242 -2.41 -14.53 -15.52
C ILE A 242 -2.05 -15.04 -14.12
N GLU A 243 -0.77 -15.28 -13.85
CA GLU A 243 -0.32 -15.73 -12.53
C GLU A 243 -0.71 -14.74 -11.43
N PHE A 244 -0.40 -13.45 -11.58
CA PHE A 244 -0.68 -12.46 -10.54
C PHE A 244 -2.16 -12.15 -10.42
N LEU A 245 -2.88 -11.99 -11.54
CA LEU A 245 -4.32 -11.74 -11.52
C LEU A 245 -5.07 -12.88 -10.86
N SER A 246 -4.67 -14.14 -11.10
CA SER A 246 -5.29 -15.30 -10.46
C SER A 246 -5.17 -15.28 -8.94
N VAL A 247 -4.11 -14.68 -8.42
CA VAL A 247 -3.82 -14.69 -6.99
C VAL A 247 -4.35 -13.45 -6.28
N TYR A 248 -4.19 -12.26 -6.85
CA TYR A 248 -4.46 -11.00 -6.15
C TYR A 248 -5.90 -10.52 -6.32
N MET A 249 -6.58 -10.85 -7.43
CA MET A 249 -7.94 -10.38 -7.70
C MET A 249 -8.96 -10.65 -6.60
N PRO A 250 -8.96 -11.80 -5.90
CA PRO A 250 -9.90 -12.06 -4.81
C PRO A 250 -9.77 -11.12 -3.61
N TYR A 251 -8.69 -10.33 -3.53
CA TYR A 251 -8.35 -9.48 -2.40
C TYR A 251 -8.34 -7.99 -2.75
N CYS A 252 -8.74 -7.63 -3.98
CA CYS A 252 -8.68 -6.26 -4.48
C CYS A 252 -10.09 -5.71 -4.73
N ASP A 253 -10.31 -4.43 -4.39
CA ASP A 253 -11.49 -3.68 -4.84
C ASP A 253 -11.35 -3.21 -6.28
N VAL A 254 -10.11 -2.92 -6.69
CA VAL A 254 -9.77 -2.38 -7.99
C VAL A 254 -8.50 -3.05 -8.51
N ILE A 255 -8.53 -3.46 -9.77
CA ILE A 255 -7.35 -3.85 -10.54
C ILE A 255 -7.26 -2.95 -11.77
N ALA A 256 -6.08 -2.35 -11.95
CA ALA A 256 -5.69 -1.69 -13.19
C ALA A 256 -4.67 -2.58 -13.92
N THR A 257 -5.05 -3.06 -15.10
CA THR A 257 -4.27 -4.04 -15.89
C THR A 257 -4.32 -3.70 -17.38
N ASP A 258 -3.53 -4.36 -18.22
CA ASP A 258 -3.62 -4.19 -19.66
C ASP A 258 -5.05 -4.48 -20.20
N ASN A 259 -5.41 -3.86 -21.33
CA ASN A 259 -6.78 -3.96 -21.87
C ASN A 259 -7.19 -5.40 -22.22
N TYR A 260 -6.25 -6.24 -22.63
CA TYR A 260 -6.56 -7.61 -22.97
C TYR A 260 -6.97 -8.42 -21.75
N MET A 261 -6.19 -8.38 -20.66
CA MET A 261 -6.55 -9.08 -19.44
C MET A 261 -7.85 -8.55 -18.83
N LYS A 262 -8.05 -7.22 -18.85
CA LYS A 262 -9.35 -6.64 -18.49
C LYS A 262 -10.50 -7.26 -19.31
N THR A 263 -10.37 -7.33 -20.63
CA THR A 263 -11.44 -7.85 -21.51
C THR A 263 -11.74 -9.32 -21.21
N ILE A 264 -10.69 -10.13 -20.98
CA ILE A 264 -10.87 -11.54 -20.62
C ILE A 264 -11.58 -11.67 -19.28
N LEU A 265 -11.09 -10.99 -18.24
CA LEU A 265 -11.65 -11.05 -16.88
C LEU A 265 -13.13 -10.67 -16.86
N GLN A 266 -13.53 -9.62 -17.60
CA GLN A 266 -14.93 -9.21 -17.75
C GLN A 266 -15.76 -10.25 -18.52
N SER A 267 -15.20 -10.86 -19.57
CA SER A 267 -15.89 -11.92 -20.32
C SER A 267 -16.16 -13.17 -19.48
N LEU A 268 -15.29 -13.43 -18.50
CA LEU A 268 -15.41 -14.50 -17.51
C LEU A 268 -16.23 -14.07 -16.26
N LYS A 269 -16.69 -12.82 -16.21
CA LYS A 269 -17.46 -12.22 -15.10
C LYS A 269 -16.74 -12.26 -13.75
N PHE A 270 -15.41 -12.21 -13.75
CA PHE A 270 -14.66 -12.23 -12.50
C PHE A 270 -14.77 -10.91 -11.74
N ASP A 271 -14.99 -9.79 -12.43
CA ASP A 271 -15.30 -8.51 -11.82
C ASP A 271 -16.58 -8.57 -10.97
N GLU A 272 -17.63 -9.24 -11.49
CA GLU A 272 -18.86 -9.49 -10.75
C GLU A 272 -18.63 -10.47 -9.59
N LYS A 273 -17.96 -11.60 -9.86
CA LYS A 273 -17.73 -12.68 -8.88
C LYS A 273 -16.94 -12.22 -7.65
N TYR A 274 -15.90 -11.42 -7.85
CA TYR A 274 -15.02 -10.96 -6.78
C TYR A 274 -15.30 -9.51 -6.36
N HIS A 275 -16.34 -8.88 -6.91
CA HIS A 275 -16.68 -7.47 -6.67
C HIS A 275 -15.49 -6.51 -6.91
N CYS A 276 -14.63 -6.86 -7.87
CA CYS A 276 -13.41 -6.13 -8.20
C CYS A 276 -13.64 -5.32 -9.48
N ARG A 277 -13.43 -4.01 -9.42
CA ARG A 277 -13.51 -3.15 -10.61
C ARG A 277 -12.26 -3.25 -11.46
N LEU A 278 -12.44 -3.25 -12.77
CA LEU A 278 -11.36 -3.43 -13.73
C LEU A 278 -11.18 -2.20 -14.62
N PHE A 279 -9.96 -1.67 -14.65
CA PHE A 279 -9.57 -0.56 -15.51
C PHE A 279 -8.37 -0.93 -16.39
N SER A 280 -8.29 -0.28 -17.55
CA SER A 280 -7.15 -0.42 -18.46
C SER A 280 -6.56 0.92 -18.83
N MET A 281 -5.44 0.89 -19.55
CA MET A 281 -4.77 2.07 -20.06
C MET A 281 -5.55 2.84 -21.14
N LYS A 282 -6.76 2.41 -21.51
CA LYS A 282 -7.63 3.17 -22.42
C LYS A 282 -8.11 4.46 -21.75
N GLU A 283 -8.24 5.52 -22.54
CA GLU A 283 -8.55 6.84 -21.99
C GLU A 283 -9.90 6.89 -21.27
N ASP A 284 -10.94 6.29 -21.84
CA ASP A 284 -12.26 6.17 -21.20
C ASP A 284 -12.20 5.41 -19.87
N ASP A 285 -11.37 4.36 -19.80
CA ASP A 285 -11.17 3.60 -18.57
C ASP A 285 -10.45 4.43 -17.51
N LEU A 286 -9.42 5.19 -17.89
CA LEU A 286 -8.69 6.06 -16.97
C LEU A 286 -9.60 7.18 -16.43
N ASN A 287 -10.43 7.78 -17.29
CA ASN A 287 -11.44 8.75 -16.86
C ASN A 287 -12.47 8.11 -15.91
N GLY A 288 -12.96 6.92 -16.23
CA GLY A 288 -13.85 6.15 -15.36
C GLY A 288 -13.21 5.79 -14.02
N MET A 289 -11.91 5.49 -14.02
CA MET A 289 -11.14 5.20 -12.80
C MET A 289 -11.05 6.43 -11.90
N VAL A 290 -10.68 7.60 -12.44
CA VAL A 290 -10.63 8.86 -11.66
C VAL A 290 -12.00 9.14 -11.02
N ALA A 291 -13.07 9.11 -11.80
CA ALA A 291 -14.42 9.35 -11.28
C ALA A 291 -14.84 8.34 -10.20
N PHE A 292 -14.46 7.08 -10.35
CA PHE A 292 -14.70 6.06 -9.34
C PHE A 292 -13.91 6.32 -8.05
N LEU A 293 -12.62 6.63 -8.16
CA LEU A 293 -11.75 6.90 -7.01
C LEU A 293 -12.24 8.12 -6.24
N GLU A 294 -12.59 9.22 -6.91
CA GLU A 294 -13.14 10.40 -6.25
C GLU A 294 -14.44 10.08 -5.50
N LYS A 295 -15.33 9.31 -6.12
CA LYS A 295 -16.57 8.85 -5.48
C LYS A 295 -16.29 8.00 -4.24
N GLU A 296 -15.39 7.02 -4.33
CA GLU A 296 -15.04 6.16 -3.21
C GLU A 296 -14.35 6.92 -2.09
N ARG A 297 -13.47 7.87 -2.41
CA ARG A 297 -12.80 8.75 -1.45
C ARG A 297 -13.82 9.56 -0.65
N ASN A 298 -14.85 10.08 -1.31
CA ASN A 298 -15.89 10.86 -0.64
C ASN A 298 -16.83 9.99 0.20
N ARG A 299 -17.01 8.72 -0.18
CA ARG A 299 -17.91 7.77 0.50
C ARG A 299 -17.26 7.13 1.75
N ARG A 300 -15.97 6.80 1.69
CA ARG A 300 -15.27 6.06 2.74
C ARG A 300 -14.81 6.96 3.87
N GLN A 301 -14.78 6.38 5.07
CA GLN A 301 -14.15 7.01 6.23
C GLN A 301 -12.68 6.61 6.29
N PRO A 302 -11.79 7.47 6.82
CA PRO A 302 -10.41 7.07 7.09
C PRO A 302 -10.39 5.83 7.98
N ALA A 303 -9.69 4.77 7.55
CA ALA A 303 -9.54 3.54 8.31
C ALA A 303 -8.79 3.77 9.62
N ASN A 304 -7.88 4.75 9.62
CA ASN A 304 -7.19 5.24 10.80
C ASN A 304 -7.51 6.71 11.00
N ARG A 305 -7.94 7.07 12.21
CA ARG A 305 -8.16 8.47 12.61
C ARG A 305 -7.14 8.80 13.70
N SER A 306 -6.37 9.86 13.49
CA SER A 306 -5.42 10.30 14.53
C SER A 306 -6.20 10.93 15.67
N LEU A 307 -6.01 10.45 16.90
CA LEU A 307 -6.50 11.15 18.09
C LEU A 307 -5.60 12.31 18.53
N PHE A 308 -4.34 12.34 18.11
CA PHE A 308 -3.37 13.37 18.51
C PHE A 308 -2.23 13.52 17.49
N SER A 309 -1.55 14.67 17.49
CA SER A 309 -0.33 14.95 16.72
C SER A 309 0.59 15.86 17.55
N VAL A 310 1.90 15.60 17.58
CA VAL A 310 2.91 16.43 18.30
C VAL A 310 3.92 17.03 17.33
N LEU A 311 4.06 18.35 17.35
CA LEU A 311 5.11 19.09 16.66
C LEU A 311 6.26 19.34 17.65
N ALA A 312 7.48 18.88 17.35
CA ALA A 312 8.64 19.20 18.17
C ALA A 312 9.58 20.19 17.45
N VAL A 313 10.15 21.12 18.21
CA VAL A 313 11.10 22.13 17.73
C VAL A 313 12.36 21.97 18.57
N MET A 314 13.51 21.70 17.95
CA MET A 314 14.79 21.57 18.62
C MET A 314 15.69 22.79 18.33
N ALA A 315 16.22 23.42 19.37
CA ALA A 315 17.23 24.45 19.22
C ALA A 315 18.65 23.85 19.10
N ASN A 316 19.58 24.64 18.58
CA ASN A 316 20.86 24.18 18.03
C ASN A 316 21.75 23.33 18.98
N GLU A 317 22.38 22.33 18.35
CA GLU A 317 23.60 21.60 18.75
C GLU A 317 23.74 21.11 20.21
N LYS A 318 23.11 19.98 20.57
CA LYS A 318 23.72 18.97 21.47
C LYS A 318 23.30 17.52 21.12
N PRO A 319 24.19 16.69 20.56
CA PRO A 319 23.85 15.32 20.12
C PRO A 319 23.43 14.34 21.24
N ALA A 320 23.68 14.66 22.51
CA ALA A 320 23.33 13.79 23.64
C ALA A 320 21.93 14.04 24.22
N TYR A 321 21.36 15.24 24.07
CA TYR A 321 20.05 15.62 24.62
C TYR A 321 18.90 15.23 23.68
N SER A 322 19.12 15.31 22.37
CA SER A 322 18.20 14.82 21.33
C SER A 322 17.87 13.33 21.49
N ILE A 323 18.85 12.52 21.92
CA ILE A 323 18.64 11.09 22.20
C ILE A 323 17.77 10.89 23.45
N ARG A 324 17.96 11.68 24.51
CA ARG A 324 17.12 11.62 25.73
C ARG A 324 15.69 12.08 25.47
N PHE A 325 15.49 13.11 24.65
CA PHE A 325 14.17 13.59 24.26
C PHE A 325 13.41 12.53 23.44
N LEU A 326 14.05 11.94 22.43
CA LEU A 326 13.48 10.82 21.68
C LEU A 326 13.21 9.60 22.57
N GLN A 327 14.08 9.31 23.56
CA GLN A 327 13.84 8.29 24.57
C GLN A 327 12.63 8.62 25.45
N LYS A 328 12.45 9.88 25.86
CA LYS A 328 11.29 10.36 26.64
C LYS A 328 9.99 10.27 25.85
N LEU A 329 9.99 10.63 24.57
CA LEU A 329 8.85 10.45 23.65
C LEU A 329 8.49 8.97 23.47
N ASN A 330 9.49 8.10 23.31
CA ASN A 330 9.29 6.66 23.21
C ASN A 330 8.79 6.06 24.54
N LEU A 331 9.26 6.58 25.69
CA LEU A 331 8.76 6.25 27.02
C LEU A 331 7.32 6.72 27.23
N ALA A 332 6.97 7.92 26.75
CA ALA A 332 5.60 8.43 26.79
C ALA A 332 4.68 7.56 25.93
N GLN A 333 5.09 7.23 24.70
CA GLN A 333 4.39 6.27 23.84
C GLN A 333 4.18 4.92 24.55
N GLY A 334 5.23 4.37 25.16
CA GLY A 334 5.16 3.13 25.93
C GLY A 334 4.21 3.20 27.13
N LYS A 335 4.20 4.33 27.86
CA LYS A 335 3.26 4.57 28.97
C LYS A 335 1.82 4.68 28.47
N PHE A 336 1.57 5.42 27.39
CA PHE A 336 0.24 5.52 26.76
C PHE A 336 -0.27 4.15 26.30
N LEU A 337 0.55 3.37 25.59
CA LEU A 337 0.21 2.00 25.16
C LEU A 337 -0.02 1.03 26.34
N GLY A 338 0.71 1.21 27.45
CA GLY A 338 0.62 0.38 28.65
C GLY A 338 -0.62 0.63 29.52
N THR A 339 -1.38 1.72 29.28
CA THR A 339 -2.55 2.07 30.11
C THR A 339 -3.82 1.27 29.83
N GLY A 340 -3.90 0.48 28.75
CA GLY A 340 -5.08 -0.36 28.48
C GLY A 340 -6.36 0.38 28.07
N LYS A 341 -6.45 1.70 28.31
CA LYS A 341 -7.67 2.51 28.18
C LYS A 341 -8.05 2.92 26.74
N TYR A 342 -7.16 2.67 25.78
CA TYR A 342 -7.30 3.13 24.39
C TYR A 342 -6.92 2.04 23.38
N TRP A 343 -7.02 0.76 23.75
CA TRP A 343 -6.60 -0.38 22.91
C TRP A 343 -7.34 -0.49 21.57
N ASP A 344 -8.53 0.09 21.51
CA ASP A 344 -9.43 0.15 20.37
C ASP A 344 -9.41 1.55 19.68
N LYS A 345 -8.55 2.46 20.13
CA LYS A 345 -8.30 3.77 19.51
C LYS A 345 -6.83 4.14 19.58
N GLU A 346 -6.11 3.95 18.48
CA GLU A 346 -4.68 4.22 18.45
C GLU A 346 -4.39 5.74 18.56
N VAL A 347 -3.83 6.14 19.71
CA VAL A 347 -3.28 7.48 19.96
C VAL A 347 -1.91 7.55 19.29
N TYR A 348 -1.77 8.42 18.29
CA TYR A 348 -0.50 8.64 17.61
C TYR A 348 0.12 9.97 17.96
N VAL A 349 1.45 10.01 17.88
CA VAL A 349 2.27 11.15 18.21
C VAL A 349 3.15 11.47 17.00
N GLY A 350 2.81 12.56 16.33
CA GLY A 350 3.80 13.62 16.16
C GLY A 350 4.79 13.56 15.04
N VAL A 351 6.06 13.23 15.24
CA VAL A 351 7.01 14.20 15.83
C VAL A 351 7.61 14.98 14.66
N PHE A 352 7.37 16.28 14.59
CA PHE A 352 8.08 17.15 13.65
C PHE A 352 9.36 17.65 14.31
N LEU A 353 10.38 18.03 13.54
CA LEU A 353 11.65 18.57 14.06
C LEU A 353 11.95 19.87 13.31
N LEU A 354 11.87 21.00 14.01
CA LEU A 354 12.27 22.31 13.50
C LEU A 354 13.56 22.76 14.19
N TYR A 355 14.54 23.24 13.42
CA TYR A 355 15.82 23.75 13.95
C TYR A 355 15.85 25.28 13.93
N THR A 356 16.39 25.90 14.99
CA THR A 356 16.63 27.36 15.07
C THR A 356 18.12 27.67 15.22
N GLN A 357 18.58 28.78 14.62
CA GLN A 357 19.97 29.25 14.73
C GLN A 357 20.29 30.04 16.01
N LYS A 358 19.28 30.46 16.78
CA LYS A 358 19.48 31.17 18.05
C LYS A 358 19.63 30.19 19.21
N GLY A 359 20.51 30.52 20.16
CA GLY A 359 20.69 29.76 21.40
C GLY A 359 19.56 29.95 22.42
N GLU A 360 18.73 30.99 22.26
CA GLU A 360 17.54 31.28 23.05
C GLU A 360 16.48 31.90 22.11
N ILE A 361 15.23 31.43 22.21
CA ILE A 361 14.06 32.04 21.56
C ILE A 361 13.15 32.55 22.67
N GLU A 362 12.80 33.83 22.62
CA GLU A 362 11.79 34.39 23.50
C GLU A 362 10.40 34.04 22.95
N LEU A 363 9.80 33.01 23.53
CA LEU A 363 8.45 32.58 23.19
C LEU A 363 7.43 33.52 23.83
N PRO A 364 6.26 33.76 23.20
CA PRO A 364 5.18 34.44 23.87
C PRO A 364 4.80 33.66 25.13
N LYS A 365 4.33 34.36 26.16
CA LYS A 365 3.96 33.70 27.41
C LYS A 365 2.88 32.68 27.12
N SER A 366 2.89 31.59 27.90
CA SER A 366 1.90 30.52 27.77
C SER A 366 0.48 31.09 27.74
N GLU A 367 0.17 32.07 28.58
CA GLU A 367 -1.15 32.72 28.58
C GLU A 367 -1.50 33.46 27.27
N GLU A 368 -0.54 34.14 26.64
CA GLU A 368 -0.74 34.86 25.37
C GLU A 368 -0.90 33.88 24.20
N VAL A 369 -0.14 32.78 24.19
CA VAL A 369 -0.30 31.70 23.21
C VAL A 369 -1.64 30.99 23.39
N LEU A 370 -2.10 30.83 24.63
CA LEU A 370 -3.40 30.25 24.98
C LEU A 370 -4.58 31.14 24.57
N GLU A 371 -4.43 32.48 24.65
CA GLU A 371 -5.49 33.44 24.29
C GLU A 371 -5.54 33.75 22.78
N HIS A 372 -4.39 33.74 22.10
CA HIS A 372 -4.28 34.25 20.72
C HIS A 372 -3.76 33.23 19.69
N GLY A 373 -3.34 32.04 20.13
CA GLY A 373 -2.87 30.96 19.25
C GLY A 373 -1.69 31.40 18.37
N PRO A 374 -1.67 31.06 17.07
CA PRO A 374 -0.62 31.49 16.13
C PRO A 374 -0.46 33.00 16.00
N ARG A 375 -1.46 33.80 16.43
CA ARG A 375 -1.43 35.26 16.43
C ARG A 375 -0.73 35.85 17.66
N ALA A 376 -0.36 35.02 18.64
CA ALA A 376 0.48 35.40 19.76
C ALA A 376 1.93 35.68 19.34
N PHE A 377 2.31 35.23 18.14
CA PHE A 377 3.64 35.42 17.59
C PHE A 377 3.63 36.64 16.66
N THR A 378 4.60 37.52 16.85
CA THR A 378 4.82 38.67 15.96
C THR A 378 5.35 38.21 14.61
N LEU A 379 5.20 39.06 13.58
CA LEU A 379 5.79 38.83 12.26
C LEU A 379 7.31 38.61 12.33
N ASP A 380 7.99 39.26 13.27
CA ASP A 380 9.43 39.09 13.51
C ASP A 380 9.74 37.72 14.16
N GLN A 381 8.93 37.27 15.14
CA GLN A 381 9.06 35.92 15.72
C GLN A 381 8.79 34.82 14.68
N TRP A 382 7.85 35.06 13.76
CA TRP A 382 7.60 34.16 12.62
C TRP A 382 8.76 34.16 11.62
N ALA A 383 9.33 35.33 11.32
CA ALA A 383 10.46 35.48 10.41
C ALA A 383 11.78 34.87 10.94
N GLU A 384 11.89 34.68 12.26
CA GLU A 384 13.04 34.04 12.91
C GLU A 384 13.07 32.51 12.77
N PHE A 385 11.95 31.88 12.39
CA PHE A 385 11.92 30.49 11.98
C PHE A 385 12.46 30.35 10.55
N LEU A 386 13.76 30.52 10.38
CA LEU A 386 14.41 30.37 9.07
C LEU A 386 14.55 28.90 8.67
N VAL A 387 13.90 28.56 7.56
CA VAL A 387 14.23 27.41 6.73
C VAL A 387 15.48 27.75 5.93
N PHE A 388 16.66 27.19 6.30
CA PHE A 388 17.69 26.57 5.43
C PHE A 388 19.16 26.65 5.96
N GLY A 389 19.88 25.52 5.84
CA GLY A 389 21.36 25.34 5.70
C GLY A 389 22.20 25.46 6.98
N HIS A 390 23.16 24.60 7.36
CA HIS A 390 23.87 23.45 6.77
C HIS A 390 24.25 22.49 7.93
N GLY A 391 24.39 21.17 7.67
CA GLY A 391 25.16 20.28 8.55
C GLY A 391 24.52 18.95 8.97
N PHE A 392 23.24 18.72 8.70
CA PHE A 392 22.59 17.41 8.86
C PHE A 392 21.78 17.05 7.60
N LYS A 393 21.65 15.74 7.32
CA LYS A 393 20.95 15.19 6.14
C LYS A 393 19.44 15.48 6.18
N LYS A 394 19.12 16.68 5.68
CA LYS A 394 17.89 17.22 5.05
C LYS A 394 16.56 16.45 5.24
N ILE A 395 15.62 17.11 5.92
CA ILE A 395 14.19 17.11 5.55
C ILE A 395 14.01 18.33 4.63
N TYR A 396 13.35 18.17 3.49
CA TYR A 396 13.29 19.23 2.47
C TYR A 396 12.00 20.04 2.56
N ASN A 397 12.07 21.33 2.92
CA ASN A 397 11.08 22.30 2.45
C ASN A 397 11.42 22.63 0.98
N LEU A 398 10.98 21.77 0.06
CA LEU A 398 11.33 21.85 -1.36
C LEU A 398 10.86 23.14 -2.06
N ASP A 399 9.93 23.89 -1.45
CA ASP A 399 9.18 24.95 -2.12
C ASP A 399 9.30 26.33 -1.42
N GLN A 400 10.18 26.47 -0.40
CA GLN A 400 10.41 27.71 0.40
C GLN A 400 9.15 28.30 1.07
N LYS A 401 8.17 27.45 1.40
CA LYS A 401 6.90 27.91 1.96
C LYS A 401 7.00 28.26 3.45
N PRO A 402 6.25 29.27 3.95
CA PRO A 402 6.09 29.56 5.37
C PRO A 402 5.53 28.36 6.15
N VAL A 403 5.84 28.26 7.45
CA VAL A 403 5.43 27.13 8.32
C VAL A 403 3.91 27.00 8.42
N GLU A 404 3.18 28.12 8.37
CA GLU A 404 1.72 28.12 8.35
C GLU A 404 1.18 27.47 7.08
N GLU A 405 1.90 27.55 5.96
CA GLU A 405 1.59 26.79 4.74
C GLU A 405 1.86 25.29 4.95
N ILE A 406 2.96 24.91 5.61
CA ILE A 406 3.30 23.52 5.92
C ILE A 406 2.28 22.88 6.88
N VAL A 407 1.79 23.63 7.88
CA VAL A 407 0.75 23.17 8.81
C VAL A 407 -0.61 23.08 8.11
N ARG A 408 -0.92 23.98 7.17
CA ARG A 408 -2.09 23.88 6.28
C ARG A 408 -2.03 22.66 5.37
N GLU A 409 -0.83 22.18 5.02
CA GLU A 409 -0.64 20.98 4.21
C GLU A 409 -1.02 19.69 4.96
N ILE A 410 -0.96 19.64 6.31
CA ILE A 410 -1.30 18.42 7.09
C ILE A 410 -2.77 18.01 6.83
N PRO A 411 -3.07 16.76 6.41
CA PRO A 411 -4.42 16.31 6.11
C PRO A 411 -5.35 16.39 7.31
N ALA A 412 -6.61 16.80 7.12
CA ALA A 412 -7.57 17.06 8.21
C ALA A 412 -7.81 15.85 9.15
N HIS A 413 -7.73 14.62 8.64
CA HIS A 413 -7.89 13.40 9.44
C HIS A 413 -6.59 13.00 10.22
N LEU A 414 -5.46 13.64 9.93
CA LEU A 414 -4.22 13.58 10.72
C LEU A 414 -4.13 14.73 11.74
N ARG A 415 -5.01 15.73 11.65
CA ARG A 415 -5.18 16.77 12.67
C ARG A 415 -6.03 16.17 13.80
N GLY A 416 -5.38 15.59 14.80
CA GLY A 416 -6.07 15.14 16.00
C GLY A 416 -6.64 16.32 16.79
N PRO A 417 -7.63 16.11 17.68
CA PRO A 417 -8.24 17.13 18.55
C PRO A 417 -7.26 17.88 19.46
N ALA A 418 -6.00 17.46 19.56
CA ALA A 418 -4.96 18.25 20.19
C ALA A 418 -3.67 18.20 19.35
N THR A 419 -3.03 19.37 19.21
CA THR A 419 -1.68 19.52 18.67
C THR A 419 -0.85 20.20 19.75
N ALA A 420 0.14 19.50 20.32
CA ALA A 420 1.08 20.12 21.26
C ALA A 420 2.33 20.59 20.53
N ILE A 421 2.77 21.81 20.85
CA ILE A 421 4.06 22.37 20.44
C ILE A 421 4.93 22.34 21.69
N LEU A 422 6.02 21.57 21.65
CA LEU A 422 6.97 21.45 22.77
C LEU A 422 8.26 22.19 22.41
N SER A 423 8.71 23.08 23.29
CA SER A 423 10.07 23.64 23.24
C SER A 423 11.02 22.81 24.13
N ASP A 424 12.31 22.83 23.80
CA ASP A 424 13.39 22.09 24.47
C ASP A 424 13.54 22.44 25.97
N ASP A 425 12.96 23.56 26.39
CA ASP A 425 13.06 24.09 27.76
C ASP A 425 11.95 23.59 28.70
N SER A 426 10.97 22.84 28.18
CA SER A 426 9.84 22.33 28.96
C SER A 426 10.23 21.09 29.78
N ASN A 427 10.10 21.17 31.11
CA ASN A 427 10.31 20.02 31.98
C ASN A 427 9.06 19.13 31.97
N PHE A 428 8.94 18.30 30.93
CA PHE A 428 7.79 17.44 30.65
C PHE A 428 7.26 16.62 31.86
N ASP A 429 8.13 16.29 32.83
CA ASP A 429 7.78 15.53 34.04
C ASP A 429 7.09 16.38 35.13
N ASP A 430 7.15 17.71 35.04
CA ASP A 430 6.51 18.68 35.95
C ASP A 430 5.24 19.30 35.32
N ASP A 431 5.25 19.62 34.03
CA ASP A 431 4.08 20.19 33.31
C ASP A 431 2.87 19.23 33.22
N MET A 432 3.12 17.92 33.29
CA MET A 432 2.08 16.90 33.27
C MET A 432 1.46 16.62 34.65
N ARG A 433 2.02 17.13 35.76
CA ARG A 433 1.49 16.80 37.10
C ARG A 433 0.24 17.59 37.48
N GLU A 434 -0.06 18.71 36.81
CA GLU A 434 -1.10 19.65 37.28
C GLU A 434 -2.25 19.93 36.30
N HIS A 435 -2.26 19.38 35.07
CA HIS A 435 -3.31 19.69 34.09
C HIS A 435 -4.19 18.50 33.70
N ASP A 436 -4.93 18.01 34.69
CA ASP A 436 -6.10 17.13 34.54
C ASP A 436 -7.37 17.96 34.23
N SER A 437 -7.43 18.70 33.12
CA SER A 437 -8.70 19.35 32.77
C SER A 437 -8.74 19.97 31.37
N TYR A 438 -9.62 19.40 30.55
CA TYR A 438 -10.40 19.99 29.45
C TYR A 438 -9.68 20.80 28.36
N LEU A 439 -9.94 20.48 27.09
CA LEU A 439 -10.35 21.48 26.09
C LEU A 439 -10.88 20.80 24.81
N PHE A 440 -12.07 21.21 24.36
CA PHE A 440 -12.76 20.79 23.13
C PHE A 440 -13.29 22.04 22.40
N TYR A 441 -13.40 21.93 21.06
CA TYR A 441 -14.00 22.86 20.07
C TYR A 441 -13.15 24.10 19.73
N ASP A 442 -13.07 24.56 18.47
CA ASP A 442 -14.16 24.74 17.49
C ASP A 442 -13.79 24.37 16.02
N ILE A 443 -14.75 23.79 15.29
CA ILE A 443 -14.59 23.11 13.99
C ILE A 443 -15.23 23.91 12.83
N GLU A 444 -15.92 25.02 13.08
CA GLU A 444 -16.77 25.66 12.08
C GLU A 444 -16.03 26.50 11.02
N GLU A 445 -14.82 27.00 11.28
CA GLU A 445 -14.06 27.82 10.31
C GLU A 445 -13.21 26.96 9.34
N ALA A 446 -12.85 25.74 9.75
CA ALA A 446 -12.06 24.81 8.93
C ALA A 446 -12.88 24.15 7.81
N VAL A 447 -14.21 24.17 7.94
CA VAL A 447 -15.16 23.64 6.96
C VAL A 447 -15.32 24.58 5.75
N GLU A 448 -15.03 25.89 5.89
CA GLU A 448 -15.28 26.88 4.84
C GLU A 448 -14.18 26.95 3.75
N ASN A 449 -12.94 26.55 4.03
CA ASN A 449 -11.78 26.89 3.17
C ASN A 449 -11.10 25.71 2.46
N LYS A 450 -11.90 24.82 1.86
CA LYS A 450 -11.53 23.72 0.92
C LYS A 450 -10.09 23.75 0.32
N LEU A 451 -9.38 22.59 0.36
CA LEU A 451 -8.20 22.12 -0.46
C LEU A 451 -6.77 22.43 0.09
N GLU A 452 -5.63 21.74 -0.19
CA GLU A 452 -5.21 20.39 -0.68
C GLU A 452 -3.65 20.18 -0.47
N GLN A 453 -3.23 18.97 -0.01
CA GLN A 453 -1.98 18.15 -0.24
C GLN A 453 -0.58 18.32 0.45
N THR A 454 0.07 17.15 0.71
CA THR A 454 1.37 16.85 1.42
C THR A 454 2.46 16.07 0.62
N LYS A 455 3.75 16.21 0.98
CA LYS A 455 4.94 15.41 0.52
C LYS A 455 5.47 14.41 1.58
N LYS A 456 5.99 13.23 1.17
CA LYS A 456 6.66 12.18 2.01
C LYS A 456 8.13 11.97 1.58
N TYR A 457 9.02 11.47 2.45
CA TYR A 457 10.46 11.31 2.20
C TYR A 457 10.97 9.86 2.22
N LYS A 458 12.01 9.55 1.43
CA LYS A 458 12.60 8.20 1.26
C LYS A 458 14.06 8.13 1.75
N VAL A 459 14.43 7.01 2.38
CA VAL A 459 15.82 6.64 2.70
C VAL A 459 16.18 5.36 1.95
N ARG A 460 17.20 5.40 1.09
CA ARG A 460 17.67 4.26 0.29
C ARG A 460 18.83 3.57 1.03
N ILE A 461 18.74 2.26 1.24
CA ILE A 461 19.86 1.42 1.68
C ILE A 461 20.27 0.53 0.51
N VAL A 462 21.50 0.70 0.03
CA VAL A 462 22.08 -0.08 -1.06
C VAL A 462 23.03 -1.10 -0.44
N TYR A 463 22.78 -2.39 -0.65
CA TYR A 463 23.76 -3.44 -0.37
C TYR A 463 24.65 -3.63 -1.61
N PRO A 464 25.96 -3.85 -1.42
CA PRO A 464 26.90 -4.10 -2.52
C PRO A 464 26.63 -5.41 -3.26
#